data_AF-A0A6L9QVP5-F1
#
_entry.id   AF-A0A6L9QVP5-F1
#
_cell.length_a   1.000
_cell.length_b   1.000
_cell.length_c   1.000
_cell.angle_alpha   90.00
_cell.angle_beta   90.00
_cell.angle_gamma   90.00
#
_symmetry.space_group_name_H-M   'P 1'
#
loop_
_entity.id
_entity.type
_entity.pdbx_description
1 polymer ?
#
loop_
_entity_poly.entity_id
_entity_poly.type
_entity_poly.pdbx_seq_one_letter_code
_entity_poly.pdbx_strand_id
1 'polypeptide(L)'
;MPQRERITFLVRLNERFVRVAGLLTAFTSIDGYPVLNVIPHKVPGRAATIGCRYRDGQWWFYDVRTGALIRPANELDAAASQIRVSMSQAAR
;
A
#
# COMPACT_ATOMS: atom_id res chain seq x y z
N MET A 1 5.44 10.27 -16.11
CA MET A 1 5.74 10.00 -14.68
C MET A 1 6.83 8.95 -14.57
N PRO A 2 7.81 9.06 -13.65
CA PRO A 2 8.86 8.06 -13.50
C PRO A 2 8.29 6.74 -12.94
N GLN A 3 8.20 5.70 -13.76
CA GLN A 3 7.67 4.40 -13.36
C GLN A 3 8.61 3.64 -12.41
N ARG A 4 9.93 3.88 -12.53
CA ARG A 4 10.96 3.25 -11.70
C ARG A 4 10.80 3.59 -10.21
N GLU A 5 10.61 4.86 -9.89
CA GLU A 5 10.45 5.33 -8.50
C GLU A 5 9.20 4.75 -7.84
N ARG A 6 8.08 4.72 -8.59
CA ARG A 6 6.83 4.12 -8.13
C ARG A 6 7.02 2.66 -7.69
N ILE A 7 7.67 1.85 -8.54
CA ILE A 7 7.96 0.45 -8.23
C ILE A 7 8.86 0.36 -7.00
N THR A 8 9.93 1.17 -6.93
CA THR A 8 10.84 1.18 -5.78
C THR A 8 10.10 1.43 -4.47
N PHE A 9 9.19 2.41 -4.41
CA PHE A 9 8.43 2.69 -3.20
C PHE A 9 7.48 1.55 -2.82
N LEU A 10 6.80 0.95 -3.80
CA LEU A 10 5.88 -0.17 -3.53
C LEU A 10 6.63 -1.44 -3.09
N VAL A 11 7.82 -1.71 -3.65
CA VAL A 11 8.70 -2.81 -3.21
C VAL A 11 9.15 -2.59 -1.77
N ARG A 12 9.62 -1.39 -1.43
CA ARG A 12 10.01 -1.05 -0.05
C ARG A 12 8.86 -1.12 0.94
N LEU A 13 7.64 -0.80 0.50
CA LEU A 13 6.45 -0.96 1.32
C LEU A 13 6.11 -2.45 1.51
N ASN A 14 6.21 -3.26 0.46
CA ASN A 14 6.00 -4.71 0.51
C ASN A 14 6.91 -5.39 1.54
N GLU A 15 8.19 -5.00 1.61
CA GLU A 15 9.15 -5.52 2.59
C GLU A 15 8.69 -5.36 4.05
N ARG A 16 7.84 -4.36 4.35
CA ARG A 16 7.29 -4.15 5.70
C ARG A 16 6.17 -5.12 6.04
N PHE A 17 5.53 -5.71 5.05
CA PHE A 17 4.47 -6.70 5.24
C PHE A 17 4.97 -8.14 5.21
N VAL A 18 6.09 -8.42 4.53
CA VAL A 18 6.69 -9.78 4.45
C VAL A 18 6.94 -10.38 5.85
N ARG A 19 7.22 -9.55 6.86
CA ARG A 19 7.47 -9.99 8.24
C ARG A 19 6.22 -10.06 9.12
N VAL A 20 5.04 -9.71 8.60
CA VAL A 20 3.81 -9.66 9.38
C VAL A 20 3.04 -10.95 9.18
N ALA A 21 2.96 -11.77 10.23
CA ALA A 21 2.18 -13.00 10.21
C ALA A 21 0.71 -12.70 9.90
N GLY A 22 0.13 -13.50 9.00
CA GLY A 22 -1.27 -13.37 8.61
C GLY A 22 -1.56 -12.33 7.53
N LEU A 23 -0.53 -11.77 6.88
CA LEU A 23 -0.70 -10.96 5.67
C LEU A 23 -0.07 -11.63 4.46
N LEU A 24 -0.74 -11.52 3.32
CA LEU A 24 -0.20 -11.82 2.00
C LEU A 24 -0.09 -10.52 1.21
N THR A 25 0.90 -10.47 0.34
CA THR A 25 1.07 -9.35 -0.60
C THR A 25 1.19 -9.85 -2.03
N ALA A 26 0.67 -9.06 -2.96
CA ALA A 26 0.77 -9.34 -4.38
C ALA A 26 0.89 -8.04 -5.18
N PHE A 27 1.79 -8.03 -6.16
CA PHE A 27 1.86 -6.96 -7.14
C PHE A 27 0.88 -7.22 -8.28
N THR A 28 0.20 -6.17 -8.72
CA THR A 28 -0.61 -6.16 -9.94
C THR A 28 -0.51 -4.80 -10.60
N SER A 29 -1.20 -4.61 -11.71
CA SER A 29 -1.29 -3.33 -12.41
C SER A 29 -2.75 -2.90 -12.53
N ILE A 30 -3.01 -1.61 -12.29
CA ILE A 30 -4.30 -0.94 -12.55
C ILE A 30 -4.01 0.26 -13.44
N ASP A 31 -4.74 0.39 -14.54
CA ASP A 31 -4.55 1.45 -15.55
C ASP A 31 -3.09 1.58 -16.05
N GLY A 32 -2.42 0.44 -16.23
CA GLY A 32 -1.01 0.38 -16.65
C GLY A 32 -0.01 0.74 -15.55
N TYR A 33 -0.46 0.97 -14.33
CA TYR A 33 0.39 1.35 -13.20
C TYR A 33 0.50 0.25 -12.14
N PRO A 34 1.73 -0.03 -11.64
CA PRO A 34 1.92 -1.01 -10.58
C PRO A 34 1.26 -0.56 -9.28
N VAL A 35 0.63 -1.51 -8.61
CA VAL A 35 -0.02 -1.37 -7.29
C VAL A 35 0.33 -2.59 -6.42
N LEU A 36 0.24 -2.42 -5.11
CA LEU A 36 0.47 -3.47 -4.12
C LEU A 36 -0.85 -3.84 -3.44
N ASN A 37 -1.30 -5.08 -3.62
CA ASN A 37 -2.39 -5.64 -2.83
C ASN A 37 -1.85 -6.16 -1.50
N VAL A 38 -2.48 -5.78 -0.41
CA VAL A 38 -2.24 -6.27 0.94
C VAL A 38 -3.50 -6.99 1.40
N ILE A 39 -3.38 -8.30 1.58
CA ILE A 39 -4.51 -9.21 1.75
C ILE A 39 -4.40 -9.84 3.14
N PRO A 40 -5.42 -9.67 4.01
CA PRO A 40 -5.46 -10.37 5.27
C PRO A 40 -5.69 -11.86 5.00
N HIS A 41 -4.83 -12.70 5.57
CA HIS A 41 -4.86 -14.15 5.41
C HIS A 41 -4.83 -14.79 6.79
N LYS A 42 -5.91 -15.49 7.17
CA LYS A 42 -6.11 -16.05 8.52
C LYS A 42 -6.24 -15.00 9.63
N VAL A 43 -6.47 -13.74 9.28
CA VAL A 43 -6.86 -12.67 10.20
C VAL A 43 -8.09 -11.94 9.64
N PRO A 44 -8.99 -11.42 10.50
CA PRO A 44 -10.08 -10.56 10.04
C PRO A 44 -9.53 -9.27 9.44
N GLY A 45 -10.12 -8.81 8.35
CA GLY A 45 -9.68 -7.58 7.69
C GLY A 45 -10.25 -7.48 6.28
N ARG A 46 -10.26 -6.26 5.73
CA ARG A 46 -10.50 -6.03 4.31
C ARG A 46 -9.16 -5.91 3.58
N ALA A 47 -9.04 -6.49 2.39
CA ALA A 47 -7.89 -6.28 1.53
C ALA A 47 -7.76 -4.80 1.13
N ALA A 48 -6.53 -4.31 1.06
CA ALA A 48 -6.20 -2.96 0.62
C ALA A 48 -5.38 -3.01 -0.68
N THR A 49 -5.70 -2.14 -1.63
CA THR A 49 -4.94 -1.97 -2.86
C THR A 49 -4.23 -0.62 -2.80
N ILE A 50 -2.91 -0.65 -2.77
CA ILE A 50 -2.07 0.52 -2.50
C ILE A 50 -1.37 0.95 -3.76
N GLY A 51 -1.59 2.19 -4.15
CA GLY A 51 -0.87 2.84 -5.24
C GLY A 51 0.18 3.78 -4.69
N CYS A 52 1.07 4.23 -5.58
CA CYS A 52 2.01 5.32 -5.28
C CYS A 52 1.93 6.38 -6.39
N ARG A 53 1.77 7.65 -6.02
CA ARG A 53 1.63 8.77 -6.96
C ARG A 53 2.44 9.98 -6.51
N TYR A 54 2.94 10.75 -7.46
CA TYR A 54 3.60 12.02 -7.17
C TYR A 54 2.55 13.13 -7.03
N ARG A 55 2.62 13.87 -5.93
CA ARG A 55 1.70 14.96 -5.60
C ARG A 55 2.42 15.97 -4.70
N ASP A 56 2.25 17.26 -5.01
CA ASP A 56 2.75 18.37 -4.19
C ASP A 56 4.25 18.25 -3.86
N GLY A 57 5.06 17.95 -4.88
CA GLY A 57 6.52 17.87 -4.76
C GLY A 57 7.08 16.57 -4.18
N GLN A 58 6.23 15.60 -3.80
CA GLN A 58 6.68 14.35 -3.18
C GLN A 58 5.85 13.14 -3.61
N TRP A 59 6.38 11.95 -3.36
CA TRP A 59 5.67 10.69 -3.60
C TRP A 59 4.77 10.34 -2.43
N TRP A 60 3.56 9.86 -2.70
CA TRP A 60 2.56 9.48 -1.71
C TRP A 60 2.02 8.09 -1.97
N PHE A 61 1.84 7.31 -0.91
CA PHE A 61 0.97 6.15 -0.92
C PHE A 61 -0.49 6.58 -0.83
N TYR A 62 -1.35 5.87 -1.53
CA TYR A 62 -2.79 6.12 -1.50
C TYR A 62 -3.56 4.80 -1.65
N ASP A 63 -4.78 4.77 -1.11
CA ASP A 63 -5.71 3.66 -1.32
C ASP A 63 -6.34 3.83 -2.71
N VAL A 64 -6.15 2.84 -3.58
CA VAL A 64 -6.58 2.93 -4.99
C VAL A 64 -8.11 2.94 -5.11
N ARG A 65 -8.82 2.28 -4.20
CA ARG A 65 -10.27 2.18 -4.22
C ARG A 65 -10.94 3.50 -3.86
N THR A 66 -10.39 4.23 -2.90
CA THR A 66 -10.97 5.48 -2.35
C THR A 66 -10.28 6.73 -2.88
N GLY A 67 -9.08 6.60 -3.44
CA GLY A 67 -8.24 7.73 -3.84
C GLY A 67 -7.61 8.50 -2.67
N ALA A 68 -7.90 8.09 -1.42
CA ALA A 68 -7.44 8.76 -0.22
C ALA A 68 -5.92 8.62 -0.05
N LEU A 69 -5.25 9.73 0.27
CA LEU A 69 -3.84 9.71 0.62
C LEU A 69 -3.65 8.98 1.95
N ILE A 70 -2.65 8.11 2.01
CA ILE A 70 -2.28 7.38 3.22
C ILE A 70 -1.18 8.16 3.93
N ARG A 71 0.02 8.20 3.31
CA ARG A 71 1.22 8.85 3.83
C ARG A 71 2.23 9.14 2.70
N PRO A 72 3.19 10.05 2.93
CA PRO A 72 4.38 10.18 2.08
C PRO A 72 5.13 8.85 1.92
N ALA A 73 5.71 8.62 0.74
CA ALA A 73 6.30 7.33 0.37
C ALA A 73 7.66 7.05 1.05
N ASN A 74 8.25 8.06 1.67
CA ASN A 74 9.42 7.95 2.54
C ASN A 74 9.06 7.55 3.99
N GLU A 75 7.78 7.61 4.38
CA GLU A 75 7.29 7.22 5.72
C GLU A 75 6.82 5.75 5.76
N LEU A 76 7.67 4.81 5.34
CA LEU A 76 7.31 3.40 5.09
C LEU A 76 6.63 2.70 6.29
N ASP A 77 7.22 2.80 7.49
CA ASP A 77 6.70 2.12 8.68
C ASP A 77 5.38 2.71 9.16
N ALA A 78 5.25 4.04 9.12
CA ALA A 78 4.01 4.73 9.46
C ALA A 78 2.90 4.39 8.45
N ALA A 79 3.23 4.37 7.15
CA ALA A 79 2.30 3.97 6.10
C ALA A 79 1.82 2.52 6.29
N ALA A 80 2.75 1.58 6.53
CA ALA A 80 2.41 0.18 6.76
C ALA A 80 1.54 0.00 8.01
N SER A 81 1.81 0.73 9.09
CA SER A 81 0.98 0.73 10.30
C SER A 81 -0.44 1.23 10.01
N GLN A 82 -0.57 2.38 9.34
CA GLN A 82 -1.86 2.97 9.01
C GLN A 82 -2.70 2.07 8.07
N ILE A 83 -2.06 1.41 7.09
CA ILE A 83 -2.72 0.45 6.21
C ILE A 83 -3.32 -0.70 7.02
N ARG A 84 -2.55 -1.31 7.93
CA ARG A 84 -3.04 -2.40 8.78
C ARG A 84 -4.21 -1.99 9.65
N VAL A 85 -4.14 -0.82 10.29
CA VAL A 85 -5.24 -0.28 11.09
C VAL A 85 -6.50 -0.11 10.23
N SER A 86 -6.36 0.45 9.03
CA SER A 86 -7.47 0.68 8.10
C SER A 86 -8.10 -0.64 7.63
N MET A 87 -7.29 -1.66 7.35
CA MET A 87 -7.75 -3.00 6.97
C MET A 87 -8.61 -3.65 8.07
N SER A 88 -8.20 -3.52 9.34
CA SER A 88 -8.93 -4.07 10.49
C SER A 88 -10.23 -3.31 10.76
N GLN A 89 -10.24 -1.98 10.61
CA GLN A 89 -11.43 -1.15 10.82
C GLN A 89 -12.51 -1.39 9.76
N ALA A 90 -12.10 -1.64 8.50
CA ALA A 90 -13.02 -1.88 7.39
C ALA A 90 -13.67 -3.29 7.38
N ALA A 91 -13.36 -4.14 8.39
CA ALA A 91 -13.96 -5.46 8.58
C ALA A 91 -15.11 -5.48 9.61
N ARG A 92 -15.39 -4.35 10.26
CA ARG A 92 -16.59 -4.14 11.08
C ARG A 92 -17.71 -3.55 10.23
#